data_AF-A0A7W7MX39-F1
#
_entry.id   AF-A0A7W7MX39-F1
#
_cell.length_a   1.000
_cell.length_b   1.000
_cell.length_c   1.000
_cell.angle_alpha   90.00
_cell.angle_beta   90.00
_cell.angle_gamma   90.00
#
_symmetry.space_group_name_H-M   'P 1'
#
loop_
_entity.id
_entity.type
_entity.pdbx_description
1 polymer ?
#
loop_
_entity_poly.entity_id
_entity_poly.type
_entity_poly.pdbx_seq_one_letter_code
_entity_poly.pdbx_strand_id
1 'polypeptide(L)'
;MSPHEQRPNEDVLRSADILFTAHVKADELRFEVVPETSVVFTGDADEASASGSDRTNLPAEVRENVTYRDVRIDYAIAAKLEPGDVRESG
;
A
#
# COMPACT_ATOMS: atom_id res chain seq x y z
N MET A 1 6.57 13.14 5.27
CA MET A 1 6.14 11.82 4.79
C MET A 1 7.31 11.21 4.05
N SER A 2 7.70 10.00 4.41
CA SER A 2 8.57 9.21 3.55
C SER A 2 7.78 8.86 2.28
N PRO A 3 8.38 8.95 1.08
CA PRO A 3 7.66 8.73 -0.19
C PRO A 3 6.97 7.36 -0.29
N HIS A 4 7.45 6.37 0.47
CA HIS A 4 6.96 4.99 0.48
C HIS A 4 5.62 4.76 1.19
N GLU A 5 5.02 5.79 1.80
CA GLU A 5 3.71 5.64 2.49
C GLU A 5 2.54 6.24 1.70
N GLN A 6 2.83 7.09 0.71
CA GLN A 6 1.82 7.69 -0.16
C GLN A 6 1.29 6.67 -1.16
N ARG A 7 0.02 6.80 -1.55
CA ARG A 7 -0.55 5.93 -2.57
C ARG A 7 0.25 6.09 -3.88
N PRO A 8 0.62 4.98 -4.55
CA PRO A 8 1.27 5.05 -5.85
C PRO A 8 0.46 5.90 -6.83
N ASN A 9 1.16 6.70 -7.65
CA ASN A 9 0.52 7.53 -8.66
C ASN A 9 -0.15 6.67 -9.76
N GLU A 10 -0.99 7.29 -10.59
CA GLU A 10 -1.75 6.55 -11.60
C GLU A 10 -0.91 5.83 -12.64
N ASP A 11 0.28 6.35 -12.97
CA ASP A 11 1.16 5.72 -13.96
C ASP A 11 1.70 4.39 -13.42
N VAL A 12 2.12 4.37 -12.15
CA VAL A 12 2.55 3.14 -11.47
C VAL A 12 1.38 2.15 -11.40
N LEU A 13 0.20 2.59 -10.96
CA LEU A 13 -0.99 1.74 -10.86
C LEU A 13 -1.39 1.13 -12.21
N ARG A 14 -1.32 1.92 -13.30
CA ARG A 14 -1.69 1.48 -14.65
C ARG A 14 -0.68 0.51 -15.24
N SER A 15 0.58 0.67 -14.89
CA SER A 15 1.64 -0.19 -15.40
C SER A 15 1.73 -1.53 -14.66
N ALA A 16 1.16 -1.65 -13.46
CA ALA A 16 1.30 -2.84 -12.62
C ALA A 16 0.77 -4.12 -13.29
N ASP A 17 1.50 -5.22 -13.12
CA ASP A 17 1.05 -6.54 -13.57
C ASP A 17 0.08 -7.15 -12.54
N ILE A 18 0.29 -6.82 -11.26
CA ILE A 18 -0.59 -7.18 -10.15
C ILE A 18 -0.96 -5.91 -9.39
N LEU A 19 -2.26 -5.66 -9.23
CA LEU A 19 -2.79 -4.53 -8.48
C LEU A 19 -3.80 -5.00 -7.43
N PHE A 20 -3.51 -4.70 -6.17
CA PHE A 20 -4.46 -4.82 -5.06
C PHE A 20 -4.84 -3.45 -4.53
N THR A 21 -6.12 -3.23 -4.30
CA THR A 21 -6.62 -1.98 -3.74
C THR A 21 -7.57 -2.24 -2.57
N ALA A 22 -7.53 -1.38 -1.57
CA ALA A 22 -8.48 -1.38 -0.46
C ALA A 22 -9.04 0.02 -0.25
N HIS A 23 -10.34 0.08 0.04
CA HIS A 23 -11.04 1.31 0.38
C HIS A 23 -11.69 1.15 1.75
N VAL A 24 -11.34 2.05 2.68
CA VAL A 24 -11.90 2.05 4.04
C VAL A 24 -12.60 3.37 4.28
N LYS A 25 -13.83 3.31 4.78
CA LYS A 25 -14.55 4.43 5.37
C LYS A 25 -15.02 4.03 6.76
N ALA A 26 -14.82 4.93 7.71
CA ALA A 26 -15.29 4.74 9.07
C ALA A 26 -15.67 6.08 9.70
N ASP A 27 -16.85 6.13 10.32
CA ASP A 27 -17.25 7.29 11.12
C ASP A 27 -16.34 7.42 12.35
N GLU A 28 -15.94 6.29 12.93
CA GLU A 28 -15.03 6.20 14.07
C GLU A 28 -14.01 5.08 13.88
N LEU A 29 -12.73 5.36 14.14
CA LEU A 29 -11.65 4.37 14.14
C LEU A 29 -10.77 4.56 15.37
N ARG A 30 -10.49 3.48 16.10
CA ARG A 30 -9.58 3.47 17.24
C ARG A 30 -8.66 2.27 17.14
N PHE A 31 -7.37 2.50 17.33
CA PHE A 31 -6.37 1.45 17.45
C PHE A 31 -6.16 1.13 18.92
N GLU A 32 -6.44 -0.10 19.34
CA GLU A 32 -6.10 -0.56 20.70
C GLU A 32 -4.59 -0.76 20.84
N VAL A 33 -3.94 -1.23 19.78
CA VAL A 33 -2.50 -1.37 19.62
C VAL A 33 -2.12 -0.79 18.26
N VAL A 34 -1.03 0.00 18.20
CA VAL A 34 -0.55 0.54 16.91
C VAL A 34 0.02 -0.61 16.07
N PRO A 35 -0.43 -0.79 14.81
CA PRO A 35 0.05 -1.88 13.98
C PRO A 35 1.47 -1.59 13.47
N GLU A 36 2.32 -2.61 13.53
CA GLU A 36 3.58 -2.63 12.77
C GLU A 36 3.27 -3.13 11.35
N THR A 37 3.39 -2.25 10.36
CA THR A 37 3.11 -2.58 8.96
C THR A 37 4.37 -2.48 8.12
N SER A 38 4.68 -3.53 7.37
CA SER A 38 5.74 -3.52 6.36
C SER A 38 5.28 -4.27 5.12
N VAL A 39 5.57 -3.72 3.95
CA VAL A 39 5.43 -4.39 2.66
C VAL A 39 6.82 -4.49 2.07
N VAL A 40 7.18 -5.70 1.64
CA VAL A 40 8.47 -6.00 1.04
C VAL A 40 8.21 -6.57 -0.35
N PHE A 41 8.77 -5.93 -1.35
CA PHE A 41 8.94 -6.51 -2.68
C PHE A 41 10.29 -7.24 -2.69
N THR A 42 10.40 -8.30 -3.48
CA THR A 42 11.67 -9.02 -3.67
C THR A 42 12.03 -9.14 -5.15
N GLY A 43 13.29 -8.85 -5.49
CA GLY A 43 13.86 -9.06 -6.83
C GLY A 43 14.19 -7.75 -7.54
N ASP A 44 14.53 -7.82 -8.82
CA ASP A 44 14.76 -6.67 -9.69
C ASP A 44 13.44 -5.91 -9.98
N ALA A 45 12.28 -6.55 -9.80
CA ALA A 45 10.97 -5.89 -9.89
C ALA A 45 10.65 -4.94 -8.72
N ASP A 46 11.50 -4.89 -7.69
CA ASP A 46 11.30 -4.07 -6.48
C ASP A 46 11.30 -2.58 -6.81
N GLU A 47 12.18 -2.14 -7.70
CA GLU A 47 12.31 -0.73 -8.08
C GLU A 47 11.08 -0.20 -8.84
N ALA A 48 10.33 -1.11 -9.47
CA ALA A 48 9.12 -0.78 -10.24
C ALA A 48 7.82 -1.12 -9.49
N SER A 49 7.92 -1.61 -8.25
CA SER A 49 6.79 -1.95 -7.40
C SER A 49 6.62 -0.92 -6.29
N ALA A 50 5.37 -0.66 -5.88
CA ALA A 50 5.08 0.34 -4.86
C ALA A 50 3.82 -0.01 -4.07
N SER A 51 3.79 0.39 -2.81
CA SER A 51 2.60 0.30 -1.97
C SER A 51 2.43 1.55 -1.13
N GLY A 52 1.20 1.91 -0.79
CA GLY A 52 0.93 3.04 0.09
C GLY A 52 -0.54 3.46 0.10
N SER A 53 -0.86 4.47 0.90
CA SER A 53 -2.22 4.98 1.08
C SER A 53 -2.33 6.49 0.98
N ASP A 54 -3.48 6.94 0.48
CA ASP A 54 -3.99 8.28 0.74
C ASP A 54 -4.94 8.22 1.93
N ARG A 55 -4.73 9.12 2.90
CA ARG A 55 -5.46 9.12 4.17
C ARG A 55 -6.12 10.48 4.38
N THR A 56 -7.39 10.48 4.76
CA THR A 56 -8.12 11.65 5.25
C THR A 56 -8.45 11.45 6.72
N ASN A 57 -8.22 12.48 7.54
CA ASN A 57 -8.43 12.49 8.99
C ASN A 57 -7.71 11.37 9.77
N LEU A 58 -6.67 10.79 9.17
CA LEU A 58 -5.82 9.81 9.81
C LEU A 58 -4.35 10.16 9.52
N PRO A 59 -3.53 10.42 10.55
CA PRO A 59 -2.11 10.72 10.36
C PRO A 59 -1.32 9.49 9.88
N ALA A 60 -0.08 9.73 9.42
CA ALA A 60 0.86 8.66 9.09
C ALA A 60 1.14 7.80 10.33
N GLU A 61 1.51 8.44 11.44
CA GLU A 61 1.71 7.82 12.74
C GLU A 61 0.42 7.91 13.58
N VAL A 62 -0.24 6.76 13.74
CA VAL A 62 -1.42 6.65 14.61
C VAL A 62 -0.99 6.41 16.06
N ARG A 63 -1.88 6.70 17.01
CA ARG A 63 -1.64 6.51 18.45
C ARG A 63 -2.65 5.56 19.04
N GLU A 64 -2.21 4.78 20.02
CA GLU A 64 -3.09 3.91 20.78
C GLU A 64 -4.18 4.71 21.49
N ASN A 65 -5.38 4.15 21.53
CA ASN A 65 -6.52 4.65 22.30
C ASN A 65 -7.00 6.06 21.91
N VAL A 66 -6.54 6.61 20.79
CA VAL A 66 -7.09 7.81 20.17
C VAL A 66 -8.20 7.41 19.19
N THR A 67 -9.35 8.07 19.30
CA THR A 67 -10.44 7.89 18.34
C THR A 67 -10.35 8.93 17.23
N TYR A 68 -10.17 8.46 16.01
CA TYR A 68 -10.22 9.24 14.79
C TYR A 68 -11.65 9.24 14.24
N ARG A 69 -12.05 10.33 13.59
CA ARG A 69 -13.41 10.56 13.09
C ARG A 69 -13.39 10.82 11.60
N ASP A 70 -14.44 10.40 10.91
CA ASP A 70 -14.63 10.63 9.47
C ASP A 70 -13.39 10.18 8.65
N VAL A 71 -12.92 8.96 8.94
CA VAL A 71 -11.70 8.40 8.38
C VAL A 71 -11.97 7.84 6.99
N ARG A 72 -11.08 8.16 6.06
CA ARG A 72 -11.01 7.54 4.74
C ARG A 72 -9.58 7.10 4.44
N ILE A 73 -9.44 5.87 3.97
CA ILE A 73 -8.16 5.31 3.53
C ILE A 73 -8.35 4.70 2.14
N ASP A 74 -7.58 5.17 1.18
CA ASP A 74 -7.45 4.59 -0.15
C ASP A 74 -6.05 3.97 -0.25
N TYR A 75 -5.95 2.65 -0.23
CA TYR A 75 -4.67 1.93 -0.25
C TYR A 75 -4.47 1.16 -1.55
N ALA A 76 -3.22 1.07 -2.01
CA ALA A 76 -2.85 0.24 -3.14
C ALA A 76 -1.50 -0.46 -2.94
N ILE A 77 -1.40 -1.67 -3.47
CA ILE A 77 -0.16 -2.41 -3.73
C ILE A 77 -0.12 -2.67 -5.23
N ALA A 78 0.88 -2.12 -5.90
CA ALA A 78 1.15 -2.27 -7.32
C ALA A 78 2.50 -2.97 -7.49
N ALA A 79 2.48 -4.17 -8.08
CA ALA A 79 3.67 -4.97 -8.28
C ALA A 79 3.94 -5.24 -9.76
N LYS A 80 5.22 -5.26 -10.12
CA LYS A 80 5.71 -5.76 -11.39
C LYS A 80 6.14 -7.21 -11.25
N LEU A 81 5.92 -7.99 -12.31
CA LEU A 81 6.46 -9.33 -12.41
C LEU A 81 7.76 -9.29 -13.21
N GLU A 82 8.77 -10.00 -12.72
CA GLU A 82 9.92 -10.30 -13.54
C GLU A 82 9.48 -11.25 -14.67
N PRO A 83 9.99 -11.07 -15.90
CA PRO A 83 9.85 -12.08 -16.92
C PRO A 83 10.50 -13.36 -16.39
N GLY A 84 9.70 -14.37 -16.09
CA GLY A 84 10.24 -15.65 -15.67
C GLY A 84 11.10 -16.25 -16.78
N ASP A 85 12.21 -16.87 -16.42
CA ASP A 85 12.92 -17.77 -17.31
C ASP A 85 11.98 -18.92 -17.70
N VAL A 86 11.36 -18.82 -18.88
CA VAL A 86 10.61 -19.94 -19.45
C VAL A 86 11.63 -21.02 -19.77
N ARG A 87 11.82 -21.98 -18.86
CA ARG A 87 12.55 -23.20 -19.16
C ARG A 87 11.67 -24.02 -20.10
N GLU A 88 11.87 -23.85 -21.41
CA GLU A 88 11.37 -24.80 -22.38
C GLU A 88 11.93 -26.18 -22.02
N SER A 89 11.06 -27.06 -21.55
CA SER A 89 11.40 -28.46 -21.34
C SER A 89 11.43 -29.11 -22.71
N GLY A 90 12.64 -29.31 -23.23
CA GLY A 90 12.88 -30.09 -24.46
C GLY A 90 12.67 -31.58 -24.26
#